data_AF-A0A101MIS8-F1
#
_entry.id   AF-A0A101MIS8-F1
#
_cell.length_a   1.000
_cell.length_b   1.000
_cell.length_c   1.000
_cell.angle_alpha   90.00
_cell.angle_beta   90.00
_cell.angle_gamma   90.00
#
_symmetry.space_group_name_H-M   'P 1'
#
loop_
_entity.id
_entity.type
_entity.pdbx_description
1 polymer ?
#
loop_
_entity_poly.entity_id
_entity_poly.type
_entity_poly.pdbx_seq_one_letter_code
_entity_poly.pdbx_strand_id
1 'polypeptide(L)'
;MFGIKDDSVFTDFEEYELQKPVPRKEVDADGRTIYMSQELKVPKQVSSPILCDFGSAIHGDQYHSVFIQPQIYRAPEVILGVPWTFSADIWNVGCMIWDIYEGGSLFRGQDPEFERYRSQAHLAEMINLLGPPPPSLLTQGELKDKFFSSEGDFLNPDLLTGLVPLEQRETTLDGEAERESFLRFMRKMLQWEPGKRSSAKELDEDEWIHSHM
;
A
#
# COMPACT_ATOMS: atom_id res chain seq x y z
N MET A 1 8.61 -4.95 -9.05
CA MET A 1 9.61 -5.63 -9.90
C MET A 1 10.23 -4.58 -10.81
N PHE A 2 11.46 -4.75 -11.29
CA PHE A 2 11.99 -3.85 -12.33
C PHE A 2 11.67 -4.42 -13.70
N GLY A 3 11.35 -3.56 -14.67
CA GLY A 3 11.19 -4.03 -16.03
C GLY A 3 12.51 -4.52 -16.61
N ILE A 4 12.41 -5.37 -17.63
CA ILE A 4 13.56 -5.94 -18.33
C ILE A 4 13.78 -5.10 -19.59
N LYS A 5 14.98 -4.54 -19.79
CA LYS A 5 15.33 -3.80 -21.02
C LYS A 5 15.79 -4.71 -22.16
N ASP A 6 16.28 -5.89 -21.79
CA ASP A 6 16.91 -6.85 -22.70
C ASP A 6 16.04 -8.10 -22.77
N ASP A 7 15.16 -8.14 -23.76
CA ASP A 7 14.22 -9.24 -23.96
C ASP A 7 14.91 -10.56 -24.33
N SER A 8 16.21 -10.54 -24.66
CA SER A 8 16.97 -11.76 -24.93
C SER A 8 16.97 -12.72 -23.74
N VAL A 9 16.76 -12.22 -22.52
CA VAL A 9 16.57 -13.07 -21.33
C VAL A 9 15.38 -14.01 -21.48
N PHE A 10 14.29 -13.58 -22.13
CA PHE A 10 13.12 -14.41 -22.37
C PHE A 10 13.37 -15.39 -23.51
N THR A 11 14.00 -14.94 -24.59
CA THR A 11 14.36 -15.80 -25.72
C THR A 11 15.32 -16.92 -25.30
N ASP A 12 16.37 -16.59 -24.55
CA ASP A 12 17.31 -17.56 -23.98
C ASP A 12 16.59 -18.60 -23.11
N PHE A 13 15.61 -18.14 -22.31
CA PHE A 13 14.84 -18.99 -21.42
C PHE A 13 13.93 -19.95 -22.19
N GLU A 14 13.22 -19.46 -23.22
CA GLU A 14 12.40 -20.28 -24.11
C GLU A 14 13.24 -21.30 -24.87
N GLU A 15 14.36 -20.88 -25.47
CA GLU A 15 15.28 -21.77 -26.18
C GLU A 15 15.85 -22.85 -25.26
N TYR A 16 16.19 -22.50 -24.01
CA TYR A 16 16.66 -23.45 -23.02
C TYR A 16 15.58 -24.49 -22.68
N GLU A 17 14.34 -24.07 -22.46
CA GLU A 17 13.24 -24.99 -22.16
C GLU A 17 12.91 -25.91 -23.34
N LEU A 18 12.99 -25.41 -24.58
CA LEU A 18 12.81 -26.22 -25.78
C LEU A 18 13.91 -27.27 -25.95
N GLN A 19 15.17 -26.92 -25.67
CA GLN A 19 16.30 -27.84 -25.80
C GLN A 19 16.40 -28.82 -24.64
N LYS A 20 16.05 -28.37 -23.42
CA LYS A 20 16.17 -29.14 -22.19
C LYS A 20 14.96 -28.90 -21.28
N PRO A 21 13.83 -29.55 -21.57
CA PRO A 21 12.59 -29.36 -20.82
C PRO A 21 12.77 -29.70 -19.35
N VAL A 22 12.18 -28.89 -18.48
CA VAL A 22 12.17 -29.22 -17.05
C VAL A 22 11.30 -30.42 -16.72
N PRO A 23 11.56 -31.05 -15.56
CA PRO A 23 10.59 -31.94 -14.94
C PRO A 23 9.21 -31.28 -14.91
N ARG A 24 8.23 -32.04 -15.39
CA ARG A 24 6.84 -31.63 -15.47
C ARG A 24 5.92 -32.78 -15.12
N LYS A 25 4.73 -32.46 -14.62
CA LYS A 25 3.72 -33.43 -14.21
C LYS A 25 2.36 -33.01 -14.77
N GLU A 26 1.73 -33.90 -15.52
CA GLU A 26 0.31 -33.79 -15.85
C GLU A 26 -0.52 -34.13 -14.60
N VAL A 27 -1.43 -33.25 -14.23
CA VAL A 27 -2.10 -33.29 -12.92
C VAL A 27 -3.52 -33.83 -13.01
N ASP A 28 -4.20 -33.59 -14.12
CA ASP A 28 -5.60 -33.93 -14.34
C ASP A 28 -5.84 -34.39 -15.79
N ALA A 29 -6.98 -35.05 -16.02
CA ALA A 29 -7.37 -35.58 -17.32
C ALA A 29 -7.63 -34.48 -18.37
N ASP A 30 -7.77 -33.23 -17.91
CA ASP A 30 -7.97 -32.04 -18.75
C ASP A 30 -6.65 -31.51 -19.34
N GLY A 31 -5.52 -32.17 -19.05
CA GLY A 31 -4.23 -31.88 -19.66
C GLY A 31 -3.44 -30.75 -18.98
N ARG A 32 -3.81 -30.34 -17.76
CA ARG A 32 -3.06 -29.32 -17.04
C ARG A 32 -1.70 -29.89 -16.61
N THR A 33 -0.64 -29.20 -17.02
CA THR A 33 0.74 -29.56 -16.69
C THR A 33 1.33 -28.56 -15.70
N ILE A 34 1.93 -29.05 -14.61
CA ILE A 34 2.76 -28.26 -13.70
C ILE A 34 4.22 -28.49 -14.05
N TYR A 35 4.97 -27.41 -14.20
CA TYR A 35 6.40 -27.40 -14.49
C TYR A 35 7.19 -27.06 -13.22
N MET A 36 8.38 -27.63 -13.08
CA MET A 36 9.31 -27.21 -12.03
C MET A 36 9.74 -25.76 -12.28
N SER A 37 9.69 -24.93 -11.25
CA SER A 37 10.12 -23.52 -11.34
C SER A 37 11.58 -23.43 -11.79
N GLN A 38 11.86 -22.47 -12.67
CA GLN A 38 13.20 -22.15 -13.12
C GLN A 38 13.53 -20.70 -12.80
N GLU A 39 14.80 -20.45 -12.54
CA GLU A 39 15.30 -19.09 -12.38
C GLU A 39 15.41 -18.42 -13.75
N LEU A 40 14.79 -17.26 -13.89
CA LEU A 40 15.07 -16.36 -15.01
C LEU A 40 16.41 -15.67 -14.72
N LYS A 41 17.33 -15.64 -15.69
CA LYS A 41 18.59 -14.91 -15.53
C LYS A 41 18.27 -13.44 -15.22
N VAL A 42 18.93 -12.89 -14.21
CA VAL A 42 18.80 -11.46 -13.89
C VAL A 42 19.37 -10.66 -15.07
N PRO A 43 18.58 -9.76 -15.70
CA PRO A 43 19.05 -8.96 -16.80
C PRO A 43 20.21 -8.06 -16.37
N LYS A 44 21.20 -7.87 -17.26
CA LYS A 44 22.32 -6.95 -17.01
C LYS A 44 21.89 -5.49 -16.90
N GLN A 45 20.73 -5.15 -17.49
CA GLN A 45 20.14 -3.82 -17.45
C GLN A 45 18.67 -3.93 -17.04
N VAL A 46 18.35 -3.28 -15.93
CA VAL A 46 16.98 -3.11 -15.44
C VAL A 46 16.40 -1.79 -15.93
N SER A 47 15.09 -1.76 -16.17
CA SER A 47 14.33 -0.54 -16.48
C SER A 47 13.62 0.00 -15.24
N SER A 48 12.72 0.96 -15.44
CA SER A 48 11.89 1.52 -14.38
C SER A 48 11.16 0.43 -13.59
N PRO A 49 10.85 0.69 -12.31
CA PRO A 49 9.93 -0.16 -11.56
C PRO A 49 8.62 -0.34 -12.33
N ILE A 50 8.12 -1.57 -12.33
CA ILE A 50 6.81 -1.94 -12.87
C ILE A 50 5.99 -2.58 -11.76
N LEU A 51 4.68 -2.31 -11.80
CA LEU A 51 3.72 -3.04 -11.01
C LEU A 51 3.70 -4.50 -11.50
N CYS A 52 3.72 -5.41 -10.54
CA CYS A 52 3.77 -6.84 -10.77
C CYS A 52 2.93 -7.54 -9.69
N ASP A 53 2.81 -8.87 -9.81
CA ASP A 53 2.06 -9.70 -8.86
C ASP A 53 0.59 -9.27 -8.71
N PHE A 54 -0.16 -9.44 -9.79
CA PHE A 54 -1.60 -9.18 -9.84
C PHE A 54 -2.43 -10.31 -9.21
N GLY A 55 -1.83 -11.22 -8.44
CA GLY A 55 -2.52 -12.39 -7.87
C GLY A 55 -3.64 -12.04 -6.88
N SER A 56 -3.59 -10.82 -6.32
CA SER A 56 -4.65 -10.26 -5.45
C SER A 56 -5.42 -9.10 -6.10
N ALA A 57 -5.16 -8.81 -7.38
CA ALA A 57 -5.85 -7.74 -8.09
C ALA A 57 -7.31 -8.14 -8.38
N ILE A 58 -8.20 -7.17 -8.30
CA ILE A 58 -9.63 -7.37 -8.58
C ILE A 58 -10.17 -6.24 -9.43
N HIS A 59 -11.28 -6.49 -10.12
CA HIS A 59 -11.92 -5.48 -10.97
C HIS A 59 -12.58 -4.37 -10.13
N GLY A 60 -12.34 -3.12 -10.49
CA GLY A 60 -12.82 -1.95 -9.74
C GLY A 60 -14.30 -1.57 -9.96
N ASP A 61 -15.02 -2.26 -10.83
CA ASP A 61 -16.43 -2.00 -11.15
C ASP A 61 -17.42 -2.72 -10.22
N GLN A 62 -16.91 -3.40 -9.20
CA GLN A 62 -17.68 -4.19 -8.24
C GLN A 62 -17.65 -3.56 -6.84
N TYR A 63 -18.62 -3.94 -6.01
CA TYR A 63 -18.63 -3.58 -4.60
C TYR A 63 -17.63 -4.44 -3.83
N HIS A 64 -16.75 -3.79 -3.06
CA HIS A 64 -15.69 -4.46 -2.31
C HIS A 64 -15.69 -4.08 -0.84
N SER A 65 -15.72 -5.07 0.02
CA SER A 65 -15.59 -4.91 1.49
C SER A 65 -14.72 -5.99 2.14
N VAL A 66 -14.04 -6.81 1.33
CA VAL A 66 -13.16 -7.87 1.85
C VAL A 66 -11.87 -7.29 2.40
N PHE A 67 -11.22 -8.05 3.26
CA PHE A 67 -9.98 -7.64 3.91
C PHE A 67 -8.79 -7.82 2.96
N ILE A 68 -8.17 -6.71 2.57
CA ILE A 68 -7.04 -6.65 1.64
C ILE A 68 -5.80 -6.01 2.28
N GLN A 69 -4.76 -5.85 1.46
CA GLN A 69 -3.51 -5.13 1.73
C GLN A 69 -2.58 -5.79 2.77
N PRO A 70 -1.26 -5.65 2.58
CA PRO A 70 -0.29 -5.93 3.63
C PRO A 70 -0.61 -5.11 4.90
N GLN A 71 -0.26 -5.66 6.06
CA GLN A 71 -0.64 -5.11 7.37
C GLN A 71 -0.24 -3.65 7.58
N ILE A 72 0.99 -3.28 7.21
CA ILE A 72 1.55 -1.93 7.41
C ILE A 72 1.03 -0.90 6.40
N TYR A 73 0.46 -1.35 5.28
CA TYR A 73 -0.08 -0.48 4.25
C TYR A 73 -1.60 -0.38 4.32
N ARG A 74 -2.26 -1.13 5.21
CA ARG A 74 -3.71 -1.22 5.22
C ARG A 74 -4.40 0.14 5.42
N ALA A 75 -5.31 0.47 4.52
CA ALA A 75 -6.05 1.73 4.52
C ALA A 75 -7.12 1.75 5.63
N PRO A 76 -7.51 2.94 6.13
CA PRO A 76 -8.47 3.07 7.22
C PRO A 76 -9.83 2.46 6.89
N GLU A 77 -10.33 2.64 5.66
CA GLU A 77 -11.59 2.04 5.21
C GLU A 77 -11.58 0.51 5.29
N VAL A 78 -10.44 -0.13 4.99
CA VAL A 78 -10.30 -1.59 5.07
C VAL A 78 -10.30 -2.07 6.51
N ILE A 79 -9.67 -1.33 7.44
CA ILE A 79 -9.68 -1.66 8.86
C ILE A 79 -11.09 -1.50 9.46
N LEU A 80 -11.79 -0.44 9.07
CA LEU A 80 -13.12 -0.09 9.58
C LEU A 80 -14.25 -0.87 8.92
N GLY A 81 -13.98 -1.66 7.89
CA GLY A 81 -15.00 -2.37 7.12
C GLY A 81 -15.91 -1.43 6.32
N VAL A 82 -15.36 -0.30 5.88
CA VAL A 82 -16.01 0.59 4.92
C VAL A 82 -15.71 0.07 3.51
N PRO A 83 -16.68 0.08 2.58
CA PRO A 83 -16.44 -0.31 1.21
C PRO A 83 -15.33 0.51 0.56
N TRP A 84 -14.51 -0.13 -0.27
CA TRP A 84 -13.31 0.48 -0.81
C TRP A 84 -13.25 0.39 -2.34
N THR A 85 -12.43 1.25 -2.92
CA THR A 85 -12.18 1.34 -4.38
C THR A 85 -10.66 1.46 -4.62
N PHE A 86 -10.25 1.90 -5.82
CA PHE A 86 -8.85 2.19 -6.14
C PHE A 86 -8.18 3.19 -5.16
N SER A 87 -8.96 3.98 -4.41
CA SER A 87 -8.44 4.89 -3.38
C SER A 87 -7.66 4.16 -2.28
N ALA A 88 -7.89 2.86 -2.07
CA ALA A 88 -7.11 2.04 -1.16
C ALA A 88 -5.67 1.88 -1.66
N ASP A 89 -5.46 1.75 -2.98
CA ASP A 89 -4.13 1.69 -3.58
C ASP A 89 -3.41 3.04 -3.47
N ILE A 90 -4.14 4.16 -3.59
CA ILE A 90 -3.57 5.50 -3.38
C ILE A 90 -3.03 5.67 -1.96
N TRP A 91 -3.72 5.11 -0.95
CA TRP A 91 -3.19 5.08 0.41
C TRP A 91 -1.90 4.25 0.52
N ASN A 92 -1.83 3.09 -0.16
CA ASN A 92 -0.61 2.28 -0.21
C ASN A 92 0.54 3.05 -0.85
N VAL A 93 0.29 3.77 -1.94
CA VAL A 93 1.29 4.62 -2.61
C VAL A 93 1.80 5.69 -1.65
N GLY A 94 0.91 6.38 -0.93
CA GLY A 94 1.30 7.38 0.07
C GLY A 94 2.19 6.77 1.17
N CYS A 95 1.80 5.64 1.74
CA CYS A 95 2.63 4.96 2.74
C CYS A 95 3.98 4.52 2.17
N MET A 96 4.00 3.93 0.97
CA MET A 96 5.24 3.47 0.33
C MET A 96 6.20 4.61 0.01
N ILE A 97 5.70 5.75 -0.48
CA ILE A 97 6.53 6.93 -0.75
C ILE A 97 7.18 7.40 0.54
N TRP A 98 6.41 7.50 1.63
CA TRP A 98 6.95 7.85 2.95
C TRP A 98 8.04 6.87 3.39
N ASP A 99 7.78 5.58 3.30
CA ASP A 99 8.72 4.53 3.72
C ASP A 99 10.06 4.59 2.97
N ILE A 100 10.00 4.84 1.66
CA ILE A 100 11.19 4.99 0.82
C ILE A 100 11.96 6.26 1.21
N TYR A 101 11.24 7.34 1.50
CA TYR A 101 11.86 8.64 1.77
C TYR A 101 12.49 8.71 3.16
N GLU A 102 11.76 8.32 4.20
CA GLU A 102 12.22 8.37 5.60
C GLU A 102 12.97 7.12 6.06
N GLY A 103 13.08 6.09 5.21
CA GLY A 103 13.77 4.84 5.53
C GLY A 103 13.08 3.99 6.60
N GLY A 104 11.77 4.15 6.80
CA GLY A 104 11.02 3.40 7.79
C GLY A 104 9.49 3.49 7.62
N SER A 105 8.78 2.47 8.12
CA SER A 105 7.32 2.38 7.94
C SER A 105 6.55 3.51 8.61
N LEU A 106 5.70 4.20 7.85
CA LEU A 106 4.79 5.23 8.37
C LEU A 106 3.85 4.69 9.46
N PHE A 107 3.36 3.47 9.23
CA PHE A 107 2.56 2.71 10.18
C PHE A 107 3.17 1.32 10.38
N ARG A 108 3.15 0.84 11.62
CA ARG A 108 3.60 -0.50 12.02
C ARG A 108 2.44 -1.31 12.56
N GLY A 109 1.51 -0.65 13.26
CA GLY A 109 0.39 -1.30 13.94
C GLY A 109 0.84 -2.34 14.97
N GLN A 110 2.05 -2.18 15.52
CA GLN A 110 2.64 -3.07 16.51
C GLN A 110 1.98 -2.80 17.86
N ASP A 111 1.17 -3.74 18.34
CA ASP A 111 0.59 -3.63 19.66
C ASP A 111 1.67 -3.82 20.74
N PRO A 112 1.88 -2.86 21.66
CA PRO A 112 2.97 -2.91 22.63
C PRO A 112 2.77 -4.01 23.69
N GLU A 113 1.53 -4.42 23.96
CA GLU A 113 1.24 -5.51 24.92
C GLU A 113 1.47 -6.88 24.28
N PHE A 114 1.05 -7.04 23.02
CA PHE A 114 1.05 -8.35 22.35
C PHE A 114 2.23 -8.59 21.40
N GLU A 115 3.08 -7.58 21.19
CA GLU A 115 4.25 -7.58 20.31
C GLU A 115 3.94 -8.10 18.89
N ARG A 116 2.75 -7.80 18.38
CA ARG A 116 2.29 -8.22 17.07
C ARG A 116 1.39 -7.19 16.43
N TYR A 117 1.20 -7.30 15.12
CA TYR A 117 0.24 -6.46 14.42
C TYR A 117 -1.17 -6.60 14.99
N ARG A 118 -1.81 -5.47 15.33
CA ARG A 118 -3.24 -5.40 15.61
C ARG A 118 -3.86 -4.12 15.03
N SER A 119 -5.08 -4.24 14.52
CA SER A 119 -5.81 -3.15 13.87
C SER A 119 -6.02 -1.93 14.79
N GLN A 120 -6.24 -2.12 16.10
CA GLN A 120 -6.38 -0.98 17.00
C GLN A 120 -5.07 -0.19 17.17
N ALA A 121 -3.91 -0.86 17.21
CA ALA A 121 -2.62 -0.19 17.25
C ALA A 121 -2.35 0.57 15.94
N HIS A 122 -2.71 -0.03 14.79
CA HIS A 122 -2.60 0.66 13.50
C HIS A 122 -3.50 1.92 13.46
N LEU A 123 -4.77 1.81 13.86
CA LEU A 123 -5.67 2.97 13.94
C LEU A 123 -5.17 4.05 14.91
N ALA A 124 -4.58 3.66 16.04
CA ALA A 124 -3.98 4.61 16.98
C ALA A 124 -2.84 5.41 16.32
N GLU A 125 -1.97 4.77 15.54
CA GLU A 125 -0.91 5.45 14.78
C GLU A 125 -1.47 6.40 13.72
N MET A 126 -2.57 6.02 13.05
CA MET A 126 -3.31 6.89 12.12
C MET A 126 -3.91 8.10 12.85
N ILE A 127 -4.49 7.92 14.04
CA ILE A 127 -5.02 9.01 14.87
C ILE A 127 -3.89 9.94 15.33
N ASN A 128 -2.77 9.39 15.78
CA ASN A 128 -1.59 10.17 16.15
C ASN A 128 -1.00 10.92 14.95
N LEU A 129 -1.31 10.55 13.70
CA LEU A 129 -0.85 11.27 12.50
C LEU A 129 -1.85 12.31 12.01
N LEU A 130 -3.11 11.91 11.85
CA LEU A 130 -4.15 12.66 11.13
C LEU A 130 -5.18 13.32 12.06
N GLY A 131 -5.10 13.05 13.37
CA GLY A 131 -6.19 13.32 14.30
C GLY A 131 -7.31 12.29 14.21
N PRO A 132 -8.40 12.45 14.99
CA PRO A 132 -9.50 11.49 15.02
C PRO A 132 -10.18 11.35 13.65
N PRO A 133 -10.68 10.15 13.30
CA PRO A 133 -11.41 9.95 12.06
C PRO A 133 -12.71 10.76 12.05
N PRO A 134 -13.15 11.25 10.87
CA PRO A 134 -14.37 12.02 10.77
C PRO A 134 -15.61 11.13 11.05
N PRO A 135 -16.67 11.67 11.67
CA PRO A 135 -17.89 10.91 11.95
C PRO A 135 -18.56 10.31 10.70
N SER A 136 -18.39 10.95 9.53
CA SER A 136 -18.87 10.44 8.24
C SER A 136 -18.26 9.09 7.88
N LEU A 137 -16.97 8.91 8.15
CA LEU A 137 -16.26 7.64 7.91
C LEU A 137 -16.69 6.59 8.93
N LEU A 138 -16.73 6.94 10.22
CA LEU A 138 -17.15 6.01 11.27
C LEU A 138 -18.57 5.51 11.02
N THR A 139 -19.50 6.37 10.60
CA THR A 139 -20.89 5.98 10.33
C THR A 139 -21.00 4.85 9.30
N GLN A 140 -20.10 4.82 8.32
CA GLN A 140 -20.07 3.83 7.24
C GLN A 140 -19.36 2.53 7.64
N GLY A 141 -18.58 2.53 8.71
CA GLY A 141 -17.73 1.39 9.08
C GLY A 141 -18.50 0.28 9.78
N GLU A 142 -18.63 -0.87 9.14
CA GLU A 142 -19.27 -2.06 9.72
C GLU A 142 -18.51 -2.61 10.94
N LEU A 143 -17.21 -2.32 11.05
CA LEU A 143 -16.35 -2.79 12.14
C LEU A 143 -16.01 -1.69 13.16
N LYS A 144 -16.63 -0.50 13.05
CA LYS A 144 -16.30 0.66 13.91
C LYS A 144 -16.43 0.34 15.40
N ASP A 145 -17.44 -0.44 15.80
CA ASP A 145 -17.77 -0.71 17.20
C ASP A 145 -16.70 -1.58 17.90
N LYS A 146 -15.75 -2.16 17.12
CA LYS A 146 -14.58 -2.84 17.67
C LYS A 146 -13.50 -1.86 18.17
N PHE A 147 -13.55 -0.62 17.71
CA PHE A 147 -12.48 0.37 17.88
C PHE A 147 -12.96 1.69 18.49
N PHE A 148 -14.24 2.03 18.33
CA PHE A 148 -14.83 3.29 18.79
C PHE A 148 -16.10 3.03 19.60
N SER A 149 -16.37 3.90 20.59
CA SER A 149 -17.62 3.93 21.33
C SER A 149 -18.77 4.47 20.48
N SER A 150 -20.00 4.42 21.03
CA SER A 150 -21.18 5.03 20.41
C SER A 150 -21.05 6.55 20.21
N GLU A 151 -20.25 7.21 21.04
CA GLU A 151 -19.96 8.64 21.01
C GLU A 151 -18.85 9.00 20.00
N GLY A 152 -18.18 7.99 19.42
CA GLY A 152 -17.07 8.15 18.49
C GLY A 152 -15.69 8.20 19.16
N ASP A 153 -15.61 7.92 20.45
CA ASP A 153 -14.34 7.91 21.19
C ASP A 153 -13.56 6.62 20.94
N PHE A 154 -12.25 6.72 20.75
CA PHE A 154 -11.39 5.55 20.54
C PHE A 154 -11.30 4.69 21.80
N LEU A 155 -11.56 3.39 21.69
CA LEU A 155 -11.68 2.47 22.83
C LEU A 155 -10.35 2.11 23.50
N ASN A 156 -9.21 2.39 22.85
CA ASN A 156 -7.87 2.11 23.39
C ASN A 156 -7.02 3.39 23.51
N PRO A 157 -7.43 4.35 24.37
CA PRO A 157 -6.75 5.65 24.49
C PRO A 157 -5.30 5.53 24.94
N ASP A 158 -4.93 4.46 25.65
CA ASP A 158 -3.54 4.21 26.08
C ASP A 158 -2.56 4.00 24.91
N LEU A 159 -3.05 3.70 23.71
CA LEU A 159 -2.24 3.61 22.49
C LEU A 159 -2.02 4.98 21.82
N LEU A 160 -2.69 6.04 22.29
CA LEU A 160 -2.53 7.39 21.74
C LEU A 160 -1.38 8.10 22.44
N THR A 161 -0.39 8.53 21.65
CA THR A 161 0.81 9.22 22.15
C THR A 161 0.76 10.73 21.92
N GLY A 162 -0.34 11.23 21.35
CA GLY A 162 -0.52 12.63 20.94
C GLY A 162 -0.34 12.83 19.44
N LEU A 163 -0.89 13.94 18.94
CA LEU A 163 -0.82 14.31 17.53
C LEU A 163 0.60 14.71 17.13
N VAL A 164 1.22 13.88 16.31
CA VAL A 164 2.51 14.11 15.65
C VAL A 164 2.26 14.00 14.15
N PRO A 165 1.97 15.13 13.47
CA PRO A 165 1.61 15.15 12.06
C PRO A 165 2.86 14.99 11.17
N LEU A 166 2.67 14.86 9.86
CA LEU A 166 3.77 14.55 8.92
C LEU A 166 4.93 15.57 9.01
N GLU A 167 4.63 16.84 9.23
CA GLU A 167 5.61 17.94 9.32
C GLU A 167 6.62 17.75 10.46
N GLN A 168 6.23 17.01 11.51
CA GLN A 168 7.10 16.71 12.66
C GLN A 168 7.79 15.35 12.54
N ARG A 169 7.33 14.49 11.63
CA ARG A 169 7.90 13.16 11.38
C ARG A 169 8.91 13.15 10.24
N GLU A 170 8.81 14.13 9.34
CA GLU A 170 9.72 14.30 8.20
C GLU A 170 11.09 14.76 8.74
N THR A 171 12.14 14.04 8.33
CA THR A 171 13.52 14.29 8.84
C THR A 171 14.59 14.32 7.76
N THR A 172 14.21 14.14 6.51
CA THR A 172 15.12 13.82 5.41
C THR A 172 15.31 14.96 4.40
N LEU A 173 14.29 15.81 4.18
CA LEU A 173 14.29 16.93 3.23
C LEU A 173 15.02 18.15 3.78
N ASP A 174 15.95 18.66 2.96
CA ASP A 174 16.60 19.94 3.20
C ASP A 174 15.75 21.08 2.63
N GLY A 175 15.52 22.13 3.43
CA GLY A 175 14.85 23.35 2.97
C GLY A 175 13.34 23.34 3.13
N GLU A 176 12.81 24.46 3.64
CA GLU A 176 11.41 24.58 4.04
C GLU A 176 10.43 24.48 2.86
N ALA A 177 10.79 25.03 1.69
CA ALA A 177 9.92 25.05 0.52
C ALA A 177 9.78 23.66 -0.13
N GLU A 178 10.89 22.90 -0.24
CA GLU A 178 10.87 21.55 -0.79
C GLU A 178 10.09 20.61 0.12
N ARG A 179 10.35 20.69 1.43
CA ARG A 179 9.59 19.98 2.46
C ARG A 179 8.10 20.25 2.38
N GLU A 180 7.67 21.51 2.35
CA GLU A 180 6.24 21.81 2.28
C GLU A 180 5.61 21.36 0.95
N SER A 181 6.35 21.40 -0.16
CA SER A 181 5.89 20.86 -1.44
C SER A 181 5.64 19.34 -1.36
N PHE A 182 6.60 18.59 -0.80
CA PHE A 182 6.46 17.16 -0.57
C PHE A 182 5.29 16.84 0.37
N LEU A 183 5.20 17.52 1.51
CA LEU A 183 4.13 17.30 2.48
C LEU A 183 2.75 17.62 1.89
N ARG A 184 2.63 18.64 1.04
CA ARG A 184 1.40 18.92 0.29
C ARG A 184 1.03 17.77 -0.64
N PHE A 185 1.99 17.19 -1.35
CA PHE A 185 1.78 15.99 -2.16
C PHE A 185 1.34 14.78 -1.32
N MET A 186 2.00 14.52 -0.20
CA MET A 186 1.65 13.41 0.72
C MET A 186 0.23 13.53 1.27
N ARG A 187 -0.20 14.75 1.64
CA ARG A 187 -1.56 15.01 2.14
C ARG A 187 -2.64 14.72 1.09
N LYS A 188 -2.33 14.68 -0.21
CA LYS A 188 -3.31 14.26 -1.26
C LYS A 188 -3.61 12.77 -1.24
N MET A 189 -2.75 11.95 -0.63
CA MET A 189 -2.89 10.49 -0.54
C MET A 189 -3.33 10.04 0.86
N LEU A 190 -2.77 10.67 1.91
CA LEU A 190 -2.98 10.27 3.30
C LEU A 190 -4.18 10.98 3.93
N GLN A 191 -5.37 10.61 3.47
CA GLN A 191 -6.65 11.13 3.98
C GLN A 191 -7.50 10.01 4.59
N TRP A 192 -8.22 10.33 5.68
CA TRP A 192 -9.19 9.43 6.29
C TRP A 192 -10.28 8.99 5.31
N GLU A 193 -10.91 9.96 4.64
CA GLU A 193 -12.01 9.70 3.72
C GLU A 193 -11.47 9.30 2.34
N PRO A 194 -11.81 8.11 1.81
CA PRO A 194 -11.25 7.64 0.55
C PRO A 194 -11.54 8.56 -0.64
N GLY A 195 -12.73 9.16 -0.67
CA GLY A 195 -13.14 10.10 -1.72
C GLY A 195 -12.45 11.48 -1.67
N LYS A 196 -11.65 11.77 -0.63
CA LYS A 196 -10.81 12.97 -0.56
C LYS A 196 -9.38 12.73 -1.06
N ARG A 197 -9.02 11.48 -1.37
CA ARG A 197 -7.71 11.16 -1.94
C ARG A 197 -7.71 11.45 -3.43
N SER A 198 -6.61 12.00 -3.91
CA SER A 198 -6.40 12.20 -5.35
C SER A 198 -6.31 10.87 -6.08
N SER A 199 -6.80 10.82 -7.31
CA SER A 199 -6.60 9.71 -8.22
C SER A 199 -5.14 9.62 -8.68
N ALA A 200 -4.73 8.46 -9.18
CA ALA A 200 -3.39 8.27 -9.75
C ALA A 200 -3.09 9.28 -10.86
N LYS A 201 -4.10 9.63 -11.67
CA LYS A 201 -3.96 10.63 -12.73
C LYS A 201 -3.69 12.04 -12.18
N GLU A 202 -4.44 12.45 -11.16
CA GLU A 202 -4.24 13.77 -10.54
C GLU A 202 -2.88 13.87 -9.84
N LEU A 203 -2.36 12.75 -9.31
CA LEU A 203 -1.03 12.69 -8.70
C LEU A 203 0.08 12.72 -9.76
N ASP A 204 -0.11 12.09 -10.92
CA ASP A 204 0.84 12.15 -12.05
C ASP A 204 0.98 13.58 -12.59
N GLU A 205 -0.12 14.34 -12.57
CA GLU A 205 -0.18 15.75 -12.97
C GLU A 205 0.23 16.72 -11.83
N ASP A 206 0.70 16.20 -10.69
CA ASP A 206 1.05 17.01 -9.53
C ASP A 206 2.32 17.84 -9.75
N GLU A 207 2.33 19.06 -9.22
CA GLU A 207 3.49 19.97 -9.31
C GLU A 207 4.76 19.38 -8.68
N TRP A 208 4.64 18.61 -7.60
CA TRP A 208 5.78 17.98 -6.95
C TRP A 208 6.40 16.92 -7.86
N ILE A 209 5.58 16.10 -8.51
CA ILE A 209 6.03 15.10 -9.48
C ILE A 209 6.67 15.78 -10.70
N HIS A 210 6.02 16.79 -11.29
CA HIS A 210 6.56 17.51 -12.46
C HIS A 210 7.85 18.29 -12.20
N SER A 211 8.12 18.69 -10.95
CA SER A 211 9.35 19.40 -10.59
C SER A 211 10.55 18.46 -10.37
N HIS A 212 10.32 17.14 -10.27
CA HIS A 212 11.34 16.13 -9.97
C HIS A 212 11.47 15.03 -11.04
N MET A 213 10.77 15.17 -12.17
CA MET A 213 10.94 14.34 -13.38
C MET A 213 11.78 15.07 -14.44
#